data_AF-A0A535PV49-F1
#
_entry.id   AF-A0A535PV49-F1
#
_cell.length_a   1.000
_cell.length_b   1.000
_cell.length_c   1.000
_cell.angle_alpha   90.00
_cell.angle_beta   90.00
_cell.angle_gamma   90.00
#
_symmetry.space_group_name_H-M   'P 1'
#
loop_
_entity.id
_entity.type
_entity.pdbx_description
1 polymer ?
#
loop_
_entity_poly.entity_id
_entity_poly.type
_entity_poly.pdbx_seq_one_letter_code
_entity_poly.pdbx_strand_id
1 'polypeptide(L)'
;YKELPESLHPFRNEIAASAESYDYAEHLSTRAGHRAAVSDDLTRVLAIVGTSEQCASRLRELRATGVDTFIFPLAGRHRAERWRQIREEILNQIMV
;
A
#
# COMPACT_ATOMS: atom_id res chain seq x y z
N TYR A 1 -17.50 -15.95 3.69
CA TYR A 1 -16.19 -15.62 4.26
C TYR A 1 -15.16 -15.71 3.16
N LYS A 2 -14.40 -14.64 2.88
CA LYS A 2 -13.29 -14.71 1.92
C LYS A 2 -12.18 -15.54 2.58
N GLU A 3 -11.78 -16.65 1.96
CA GLU A 3 -10.59 -17.36 2.41
C GLU A 3 -9.38 -16.46 2.22
N LEU A 4 -8.57 -16.32 3.27
CA LEU A 4 -7.32 -15.58 3.19
C LEU A 4 -6.26 -16.47 2.53
N PRO A 5 -5.46 -15.95 1.58
CA PRO A 5 -4.31 -16.67 1.06
C PRO A 5 -3.34 -17.00 2.20
N GLU A 6 -2.57 -18.08 2.04
CA GLU A 6 -1.62 -18.57 3.07
C GLU A 6 -0.65 -17.49 3.54
N SER A 7 -0.21 -16.62 2.64
CA SER A 7 0.67 -15.48 2.95
C SER A 7 0.08 -14.48 3.95
N LEU A 8 -1.24 -14.48 4.14
CA LEU A 8 -1.95 -13.59 5.08
C LEU A 8 -2.39 -14.29 6.37
N HIS A 9 -2.20 -15.62 6.49
CA HIS A 9 -2.59 -16.35 7.70
C HIS A 9 -1.93 -15.82 8.99
N PRO A 10 -0.64 -15.41 8.99
CA PRO A 10 -0.02 -14.83 10.19
C PRO A 10 -0.72 -13.56 10.71
N PHE A 11 -1.41 -12.83 9.84
CA PHE A 11 -2.04 -11.54 10.15
C PHE A 11 -3.55 -11.64 10.39
N ARG A 12 -4.11 -12.86 10.50
CA ARG A 12 -5.57 -13.08 10.60
C ARG A 12 -6.24 -12.24 11.70
N ASN A 13 -5.64 -12.20 12.89
CA ASN A 13 -6.22 -11.48 14.03
C ASN A 13 -6.21 -9.97 13.81
N GLU A 14 -5.13 -9.46 13.20
CA GLU A 14 -4.97 -8.05 12.86
C GLU A 14 -6.00 -7.61 11.80
N ILE A 15 -6.15 -8.42 10.74
CA ILE A 15 -7.15 -8.20 9.69
C ILE A 15 -8.57 -8.21 10.28
N ALA A 16 -8.88 -9.13 11.19
CA ALA A 16 -10.18 -9.20 11.86
C ALA A 16 -10.43 -7.95 12.72
N ALA A 17 -9.47 -7.56 13.57
CA ALA A 17 -9.58 -6.38 14.41
C ALA A 17 -9.73 -5.08 13.59
N SER A 18 -8.99 -4.97 12.48
CA SER A 18 -9.13 -3.85 11.53
C SER A 18 -10.54 -3.79 10.93
N ALA A 19 -11.11 -4.93 10.55
CA ALA A 19 -12.45 -5.00 9.99
C ALA A 19 -13.55 -4.64 11.02
N GLU A 20 -13.40 -5.08 12.27
CA GLU A 20 -14.35 -4.79 13.36
C GLU A 20 -14.34 -3.31 13.79
N SER A 21 -13.16 -2.69 13.78
CA SER A 21 -12.99 -1.28 14.19
C SER A 21 -13.14 -0.28 13.04
N TYR A 22 -13.47 -0.75 11.83
CA TYR A 22 -13.46 0.08 10.63
C TYR A 22 -14.57 1.13 10.64
N ASP A 23 -14.17 2.40 10.70
CA ASP A 23 -15.10 3.53 10.58
C ASP A 23 -15.03 4.12 9.17
N TYR A 24 -16.09 3.87 8.39
CA TYR A 24 -16.21 4.37 7.03
C TYR A 24 -16.28 5.89 6.94
N ALA A 25 -16.74 6.58 7.99
CA ALA A 25 -16.78 8.04 8.01
C ALA A 25 -15.35 8.64 8.05
N GLU A 26 -14.40 7.90 8.63
CA GLU A 26 -13.00 8.31 8.81
C GLU A 26 -12.05 7.62 7.82
N HIS A 27 -12.55 6.95 6.78
CA HIS A 27 -11.77 6.09 5.86
C HIS A 27 -10.50 6.74 5.25
N LEU A 28 -10.57 8.03 4.93
CA LEU A 28 -9.44 8.79 4.34
C LEU A 28 -8.70 9.66 5.36
N SER A 29 -9.04 9.53 6.65
CA SER A 29 -8.47 10.32 7.73
C SER A 29 -7.16 9.72 8.20
N THR A 30 -6.08 10.50 8.14
CA THR A 30 -4.78 10.12 8.72
C THR A 30 -4.80 10.08 10.25
N ARG A 31 -5.92 10.51 10.86
CA ARG A 31 -6.16 10.54 12.31
C ARG A 31 -7.14 9.46 12.77
N ALA A 32 -7.60 8.59 11.87
CA ALA A 32 -8.54 7.53 12.22
C ALA A 32 -7.96 6.60 13.30
N GLY A 33 -8.72 6.30 14.34
CA GLY A 33 -8.29 5.46 15.45
C GLY A 33 -7.94 4.03 15.04
N HIS A 34 -8.66 3.48 14.05
CA HIS A 34 -8.43 2.13 13.53
C HIS A 34 -7.11 1.95 12.77
N ARG A 35 -6.36 3.04 12.50
CA ARG A 35 -5.02 2.94 11.90
C ARG A 35 -4.06 2.10 12.75
N ALA A 36 -4.24 2.09 14.07
CA ALA A 36 -3.40 1.36 15.00
C ALA A 36 -3.66 -0.17 14.99
N ALA A 37 -4.77 -0.59 14.37
CA ALA A 37 -5.07 -1.99 14.19
C ALA A 37 -4.24 -2.66 13.09
N VAL A 38 -3.48 -1.89 12.30
CA VAL A 38 -2.64 -2.41 11.21
C VAL A 38 -1.15 -2.17 11.52
N SER A 39 -0.37 -3.24 11.50
CA SER A 39 1.07 -3.27 11.73
C SER A 39 1.86 -2.86 10.48
N ASP A 40 3.11 -2.43 10.70
CA ASP A 40 4.04 -2.16 9.60
C ASP A 40 4.31 -3.41 8.76
N ASP A 41 4.31 -4.60 9.38
CA ASP A 41 4.55 -5.86 8.69
C ASP A 41 3.40 -6.24 7.77
N LEU A 42 2.14 -6.15 8.25
CA LEU A 42 0.98 -6.34 7.37
C LEU A 42 0.95 -5.30 6.25
N THR A 43 1.28 -4.05 6.57
CA THR A 43 1.36 -2.97 5.58
C THR A 43 2.39 -3.29 4.49
N ARG A 44 3.58 -3.81 4.83
CA ARG A 44 4.60 -4.21 3.86
C ARG A 44 4.19 -5.40 2.99
N VAL A 45 3.28 -6.25 3.46
CA VAL A 45 2.75 -7.37 2.68
C VAL A 45 1.67 -6.90 1.70
N LEU A 46 0.80 -5.96 2.12
CA LEU A 46 -0.35 -5.51 1.34
C LEU A 46 -0.07 -4.27 0.47
N ALA A 47 1.01 -3.53 0.71
CA ALA A 47 1.34 -2.29 0.02
C ALA A 47 2.81 -2.19 -0.37
N ILE A 48 3.08 -1.34 -1.37
CA ILE A 48 4.43 -0.88 -1.69
C ILE A 48 4.69 0.39 -0.88
N VAL A 49 5.51 0.24 0.16
CA VAL A 49 5.85 1.32 1.10
C VAL A 49 7.33 1.23 1.47
N GLY A 50 7.97 2.38 1.65
CA GLY A 50 9.39 2.46 1.98
C GLY A 50 10.05 3.68 1.35
N THR A 51 11.38 3.62 1.19
CA THR A 51 12.14 4.61 0.42
C THR A 51 11.83 4.50 -1.07
N SER A 52 12.22 5.52 -1.84
CA SER A 52 12.02 5.53 -3.30
C SER A 52 12.68 4.33 -3.99
N GLU A 53 13.85 3.90 -3.52
CA GLU A 53 14.59 2.73 -4.03
C GLU A 53 13.88 1.41 -3.70
N GLN A 54 13.35 1.28 -2.48
CA GLN A 54 12.59 0.09 -2.06
C GLN A 54 11.31 -0.04 -2.90
N CYS A 55 10.61 1.07 -3.10
CA CYS A 55 9.43 1.12 -3.95
C CYS A 55 9.76 0.75 -5.40
N ALA A 56 10.86 1.27 -5.96
CA ALA A 56 11.30 0.92 -7.30
C ALA A 56 11.65 -0.57 -7.43
N SER A 57 12.35 -1.15 -6.44
CA SER A 57 12.65 -2.60 -6.43
C SER A 57 11.37 -3.44 -6.47
N ARG A 58 10.43 -3.16 -5.57
CA ARG A 58 9.14 -3.87 -5.47
C ARG A 58 8.31 -3.74 -6.74
N LEU A 59 8.30 -2.57 -7.38
CA LEU A 59 7.59 -2.38 -8.66
C LEU A 59 8.24 -3.19 -9.80
N ARG A 60 9.57 -3.32 -9.84
CA ARG A 60 10.25 -4.21 -10.81
C ARG A 60 9.90 -5.66 -10.56
N GLU A 61 9.91 -6.10 -9.31
CA GLU A 61 9.50 -7.46 -8.91
C GLU A 61 8.06 -7.75 -9.33
N LEU A 62 7.12 -6.84 -9.09
CA LEU A 62 5.74 -6.98 -9.55
C LEU A 62 5.63 -7.02 -11.08
N ARG A 63 6.38 -6.19 -11.80
CA ARG A 63 6.38 -6.23 -13.28
C ARG A 63 6.90 -7.58 -13.79
N ALA A 64 7.89 -8.16 -13.11
CA ALA A 64 8.46 -9.46 -13.46
C ALA A 64 7.48 -10.63 -13.28
N THR A 65 6.40 -10.47 -12.50
CA THR A 65 5.33 -11.48 -12.42
C THR A 65 4.36 -11.44 -13.59
N GLY A 66 4.50 -10.45 -14.49
CA GLY A 66 3.65 -10.28 -15.68
C GLY A 66 2.61 -9.17 -15.56
N VAL A 67 2.61 -8.37 -14.49
CA VAL A 67 1.77 -7.16 -14.40
C VAL A 67 2.25 -6.14 -15.44
N ASP A 68 1.33 -5.67 -16.28
CA ASP A 68 1.61 -4.71 -17.36
C ASP A 68 1.26 -3.26 -16.99
N THR A 69 0.37 -3.07 -16.02
CA THR A 69 -0.22 -1.77 -15.69
C THR A 69 -0.22 -1.52 -14.18
N PHE A 70 0.24 -0.33 -13.79
CA PHE A 70 0.14 0.17 -12.42
C PHE A 70 -0.80 1.37 -12.33
N ILE A 71 -1.70 1.36 -11.34
CA ILE A 71 -2.62 2.48 -11.05
C ILE A 71 -2.18 3.12 -9.73
N PHE A 72 -1.93 4.44 -9.76
CA PHE A 72 -1.53 5.21 -8.59
C PHE A 72 -2.67 6.14 -8.14
N PRO A 73 -3.53 5.71 -7.20
CA PRO A 73 -4.56 6.58 -6.66
C PRO A 73 -3.94 7.69 -5.80
N LEU A 74 -4.00 8.93 -6.28
CA LEU A 74 -3.50 10.10 -5.57
C LEU A 74 -4.63 10.72 -4.73
N ALA A 75 -4.77 10.29 -3.48
CA ALA A 75 -5.75 10.82 -2.54
C ALA A 75 -5.19 12.02 -1.75
N GLY A 76 -6.09 12.86 -1.22
CA GLY A 76 -5.75 13.94 -0.29
C GLY A 76 -5.17 15.20 -0.94
N ARG A 77 -4.40 15.97 -0.14
CA ARG A 77 -3.74 17.22 -0.56
C ARG A 77 -2.38 16.93 -1.22
N HIS A 78 -1.81 17.92 -1.89
CA HIS A 78 -0.47 17.85 -2.51
C HIS A 78 -0.33 16.79 -3.64
N ARG A 79 -1.43 16.42 -4.31
CA ARG A 79 -1.43 15.38 -5.36
C ARG A 79 -0.40 15.62 -6.48
N ALA A 80 -0.25 16.86 -6.93
CA ALA A 80 0.72 17.21 -7.97
C ALA A 80 2.18 17.01 -7.51
N GLU A 81 2.49 17.41 -6.28
CA GLU A 81 3.79 17.20 -5.67
C GLU A 81 4.06 15.71 -5.42
N ARG A 82 3.04 14.98 -4.96
CA ARG A 82 3.17 13.53 -4.77
C ARG A 82 3.40 12.81 -6.10
N TRP A 83 2.67 13.18 -7.14
CA TRP A 83 2.88 12.68 -8.49
C TRP A 83 4.29 12.97 -8.99
N ARG A 84 4.77 14.20 -8.81
CA ARG A 84 6.13 14.59 -9.17
C ARG A 84 7.16 13.69 -8.48
N GLN A 85 7.02 13.48 -7.17
CA GLN A 85 7.91 12.59 -6.42
C GLN A 85 7.88 11.16 -6.97
N ILE A 86 6.70 10.58 -7.13
CA ILE A 86 6.55 9.21 -7.64
C ILE A 86 7.21 9.10 -9.02
N ARG A 87 6.96 10.05 -9.91
CA ARG A 87 7.53 10.06 -11.25
C ARG A 87 9.05 10.17 -11.21
N GLU A 88 9.57 11.19 -10.54
CA GLU A 88 10.98 11.57 -10.59
C GLU A 88 11.87 10.61 -9.82
N GLU A 89 11.41 10.17 -8.64
CA GLU A 89 12.23 9.40 -7.72
C GLU A 89 11.99 7.89 -7.83
N ILE A 90 10.84 7.43 -8.37
CA ILE A 90 10.50 6.00 -8.43
C ILE A 90 10.38 5.53 -9.88
N LEU A 91 9.47 6.12 -10.66
CA LEU A 91 9.15 5.61 -11.99
C LEU A 91 10.32 5.75 -12.98
N ASN A 92 11.10 6.83 -12.89
CA ASN A 92 12.33 7.00 -13.67
C ASN A 92 13.35 5.87 -13.46
N GLN A 93 13.28 5.13 -12.34
CA GLN A 93 14.18 4.00 -12.11
C GLN A 93 13.72 2.70 -12.81
N ILE A 94 12.45 2.60 -13.22
CA ILE A 94 11.85 1.36 -13.72
C ILE A 94 11.30 1.48 -15.15
N MET A 95 11.07 2.70 -15.61
CA MET A 95 10.64 3.02 -16.97
C MET A 95 11.90 3.21 -17.83
N VAL A 96 12.14 2.25 -18.72
CA VAL A 96 13.12 2.33 -19.82
C VAL A 96 12.35 2.66 -21.09
#